data_AF-A0A931UM94-F1
#
_entry.id   AF-A0A931UM94-F1
#
_cell.length_a   1.000
_cell.length_b   1.000
_cell.length_c   1.000
_cell.angle_alpha   90.00
_cell.angle_beta   90.00
_cell.angle_gamma   90.00
#
_symmetry.space_group_name_H-M   'P 1'
#
loop_
_entity.id
_entity.type
_entity.pdbx_description
1 polymer ?
#
loop_
_entity_poly.entity_id
_entity_poly.type
_entity_poly.pdbx_seq_one_letter_code
_entity_poly.pdbx_strand_id
1 'polypeptide(L)'
;MRVHIAHGMIQRIEGGGKYGDVARLLLNHPLLKSVHYPMFPRPGYWYVQELGLGTNPKYFRPVAELKGNPFLPNSPERNAAGVLHWGFGAEVEDDPQGVWTKFAQEKGAPASHAWHIHNVLPTYQVKIRGSGQWLTLIDRGRLAALDAFEARAVASRYGPPDELLRDDWRPDLPGITAPGDYMRDYARDPWSYVKRQIEAIERGTYRYFAP
;
A
#
# COMPACT_ATOMS: atom_id res chain seq x y z
N MET A 1 10.47 -1.64 -7.30
CA MET A 1 9.53 -2.35 -8.20
C MET A 1 8.76 -1.30 -8.99
N ARG A 2 8.43 -1.55 -10.26
CA ARG A 2 7.53 -0.72 -11.06
C ARG A 2 6.37 -1.57 -11.53
N VAL A 3 5.14 -1.05 -11.41
CA VAL A 3 3.92 -1.71 -11.86
C VAL A 3 3.28 -0.82 -12.91
N HIS A 4 3.06 -1.37 -14.09
CA HIS A 4 2.46 -0.67 -15.21
C HIS A 4 0.99 -1.07 -15.30
N ILE A 5 0.12 -0.09 -15.17
CA ILE A 5 -1.33 -0.28 -15.20
C ILE A 5 -1.84 0.31 -16.51
N ALA A 6 -2.68 -0.43 -17.22
CA ALA A 6 -3.44 0.09 -18.35
C ALA A 6 -4.84 -0.52 -18.34
N HIS A 7 -5.82 0.30 -18.72
CA HIS A 7 -7.22 -0.09 -18.80
C HIS A 7 -7.76 -0.73 -17.50
N GLY A 8 -7.34 -0.20 -16.35
CA GLY A 8 -7.77 -0.69 -15.03
C GLY A 8 -7.13 -2.00 -14.59
N MET A 9 -6.08 -2.50 -15.26
CA MET A 9 -5.41 -3.77 -14.88
C MET A 9 -3.89 -3.66 -14.93
N ILE A 10 -3.21 -4.51 -14.16
CA ILE A 10 -1.76 -4.69 -14.24
C ILE A 10 -1.40 -5.32 -15.60
N GLN A 11 -0.51 -4.66 -16.33
CA GLN A 11 0.01 -5.14 -17.62
C GLN A 11 1.43 -5.69 -17.51
N ARG A 12 2.26 -5.08 -16.67
CA ARG A 12 3.68 -5.42 -16.54
C ARG A 12 4.21 -5.06 -15.17
N ILE A 13 5.14 -5.87 -14.67
CA ILE A 13 5.85 -5.64 -13.40
C ILE A 13 7.35 -5.76 -13.65
N GLU A 14 8.12 -4.78 -13.18
CA GLU A 14 9.58 -4.72 -13.32
C GLU A 14 10.29 -4.62 -11.97
N GLY A 15 11.39 -5.35 -11.81
CA GLY A 15 12.20 -5.35 -10.59
C GLY A 15 11.45 -5.84 -9.34
N GLY A 16 11.85 -5.38 -8.15
CA GLY A 16 11.18 -5.73 -6.88
C GLY A 16 11.72 -6.96 -6.15
N GLY A 17 12.89 -7.47 -6.53
CA GLY A 17 13.50 -8.64 -5.89
C GLY A 17 12.57 -9.85 -5.88
N LYS A 18 12.66 -10.66 -4.81
CA LYS A 18 11.82 -11.86 -4.64
C LYS A 18 10.32 -11.55 -4.70
N TYR A 19 9.90 -10.43 -4.12
CA TYR A 19 8.49 -10.02 -4.14
C TYR A 19 7.99 -9.78 -5.55
N GLY A 20 8.77 -9.07 -6.36
CA GLY A 20 8.47 -8.84 -7.77
C GLY A 20 8.53 -10.11 -8.62
N ASP A 21 9.42 -11.06 -8.29
CA ASP A 21 9.50 -12.36 -8.99
C ASP A 21 8.22 -13.18 -8.79
N VAL A 22 7.74 -13.29 -7.54
CA VAL A 22 6.47 -13.94 -7.23
C VAL A 22 5.30 -13.23 -7.90
N ALA A 23 5.29 -11.89 -7.89
CA ALA A 23 4.24 -11.13 -8.53
C ALA A 23 4.20 -11.33 -10.06
N ARG A 24 5.36 -11.40 -10.72
CA ARG A 24 5.45 -11.75 -12.15
C ARG A 24 5.00 -13.17 -12.43
N LEU A 25 5.31 -14.13 -11.56
CA LEU A 25 4.83 -15.51 -11.69
C LEU A 25 3.29 -15.56 -11.62
N LEU A 26 2.69 -14.89 -10.64
CA LEU A 26 1.24 -14.84 -10.47
C LEU A 26 0.54 -14.04 -11.59
N LEU A 27 1.13 -12.94 -12.06
CA LEU A 27 0.64 -12.20 -13.22
C LEU A 27 0.59 -13.07 -14.48
N ASN A 28 1.52 -14.04 -14.59
CA ASN A 28 1.60 -14.94 -15.74
C ASN A 28 0.88 -16.27 -15.56
N HIS A 29 0.26 -16.52 -14.40
CA HIS A 29 -0.44 -17.76 -14.13
C HIS A 29 -1.60 -17.97 -15.13
N PRO A 30 -1.67 -19.12 -15.84
CA PRO A 30 -2.64 -19.31 -16.94
C PRO A 30 -4.09 -18.99 -16.54
N LEU A 31 -4.55 -19.54 -15.40
CA LEU A 31 -5.89 -19.30 -14.90
C LEU A 31 -6.14 -17.81 -14.63
N LEU A 32 -5.19 -17.10 -14.03
CA LEU A 32 -5.36 -15.70 -13.63
C LEU A 32 -5.33 -14.74 -14.83
N LYS A 33 -4.80 -15.17 -15.98
CA LYS A 33 -4.85 -14.42 -17.23
C LYS A 33 -6.15 -14.67 -18.00
N SER A 34 -6.66 -15.90 -17.97
CA SER A 34 -7.75 -16.33 -18.84
C SER A 34 -9.13 -16.34 -18.18
N VAL A 35 -9.20 -16.37 -16.85
CA VAL A 35 -10.49 -16.35 -16.13
C VAL A 35 -11.26 -15.09 -16.50
N HIS A 36 -12.54 -15.24 -16.86
CA HIS A 36 -13.42 -14.10 -17.10
C HIS A 36 -14.50 -14.12 -16.04
N TYR A 37 -14.31 -13.31 -15.01
CA TYR A 37 -15.26 -13.17 -13.91
C TYR A 37 -16.58 -12.56 -14.41
N PRO A 38 -17.74 -13.03 -13.91
CA PRO A 38 -19.01 -12.36 -14.12
C PRO A 38 -18.92 -10.89 -13.68
N MET A 39 -19.58 -9.99 -14.41
CA MET A 39 -19.60 -8.54 -14.15
C MET A 39 -18.27 -7.80 -14.45
N PHE A 40 -17.21 -8.48 -14.87
CA PHE A 40 -15.97 -7.84 -15.28
C PHE A 40 -15.92 -7.63 -16.80
N PRO A 41 -15.38 -6.49 -17.27
CA PRO A 41 -15.43 -6.12 -18.69
C PRO A 41 -14.49 -6.94 -19.58
N ARG A 42 -13.56 -7.71 -19.01
CA ARG A 42 -12.55 -8.47 -19.75
C ARG A 42 -12.02 -9.67 -18.96
N PRO A 43 -11.31 -10.61 -19.61
CA PRO A 43 -10.58 -11.66 -18.91
C PRO A 43 -9.43 -11.12 -18.06
N GLY A 44 -9.08 -11.87 -17.03
CA GLY A 44 -7.97 -11.67 -16.13
C GLY A 44 -8.42 -11.40 -14.69
N TYR A 45 -7.47 -11.48 -13.76
CA TYR A 45 -7.72 -11.29 -12.34
C TYR A 45 -7.21 -9.94 -11.82
N TRP A 46 -6.08 -9.43 -12.32
CA TRP A 46 -5.36 -8.30 -11.72
C TRP A 46 -5.93 -6.90 -12.05
N TYR A 47 -7.19 -6.66 -11.70
CA TYR A 47 -7.84 -5.35 -11.77
C TYR A 47 -7.37 -4.43 -10.64
N VAL A 48 -7.38 -3.12 -10.88
CA VAL A 48 -7.31 -2.12 -9.80
C VAL A 48 -8.66 -2.15 -9.08
N GLN A 49 -8.67 -2.67 -7.87
CA GLN A 49 -9.86 -2.72 -7.02
C GLN A 49 -9.85 -1.56 -6.02
N GLU A 50 -8.68 -1.30 -5.43
CA GLU A 50 -8.55 -0.35 -4.35
C GLU A 50 -7.42 0.67 -4.62
N LEU A 51 -7.72 1.94 -4.35
CA LEU A 51 -6.73 3.01 -4.24
C LEU A 51 -7.04 3.83 -2.99
N GLY A 52 -6.21 3.66 -1.96
CA GLY A 52 -6.34 4.35 -0.67
C GLY A 52 -5.22 5.37 -0.46
N LEU A 53 -5.54 6.47 0.20
CA LEU A 53 -4.56 7.42 0.73
C LEU A 53 -4.65 7.44 2.25
N GLY A 54 -3.57 7.06 2.93
CA GLY A 54 -3.46 7.23 4.37
C GLY A 54 -3.40 8.72 4.72
N THR A 55 -4.20 9.12 5.71
CA THR A 55 -4.38 10.54 6.11
C THR A 55 -4.00 10.82 7.55
N ASN A 56 -3.67 9.80 8.35
CA ASN A 56 -3.44 9.94 9.77
C ASN A 56 -1.93 10.07 10.08
N PRO A 57 -1.41 11.28 10.44
CA PRO A 57 0.00 11.46 10.77
C PRO A 57 0.37 10.85 12.13
N LYS A 58 -0.63 10.48 12.93
CA LYS A 58 -0.47 9.85 14.25
C LYS A 58 -0.57 8.34 14.19
N TYR A 59 -0.74 7.77 13.00
CA TYR A 59 -0.77 6.34 12.84
C TYR A 59 0.65 5.77 12.97
N PHE A 60 0.79 4.73 13.78
CA PHE A 60 2.00 3.95 13.96
C PHE A 60 1.71 2.48 13.64
N ARG A 61 2.74 1.65 13.46
CA ARG A 61 2.57 0.25 13.08
C ARG A 61 2.34 -0.64 14.33
N PRO A 62 1.11 -1.08 14.64
CA PRO A 62 0.87 -1.86 15.84
C PRO A 62 1.35 -3.30 15.64
N VAL A 63 2.11 -3.83 16.59
CA VAL A 63 2.68 -5.19 16.52
C VAL A 63 1.58 -6.25 16.41
N ALA A 64 0.45 -6.04 17.08
CA ALA A 64 -0.69 -6.95 17.04
C ALA A 64 -1.22 -7.12 15.62
N GLU A 65 -1.26 -6.06 14.82
CA GLU A 65 -1.72 -6.11 13.42
C GLU A 65 -0.70 -6.78 12.48
N LEU A 66 0.59 -6.85 12.86
CA LEU A 66 1.61 -7.60 12.11
C LEU A 66 1.53 -9.11 12.30
N LYS A 67 0.92 -9.54 13.40
CA LYS A 67 0.78 -10.95 13.76
C LYS A 67 -0.62 -11.49 13.53
N GLY A 68 -1.63 -10.65 13.71
CA GLY A 68 -2.97 -11.08 14.08
C GLY A 68 -3.95 -11.28 12.94
N ASN A 69 -3.64 -10.83 11.72
CA ASN A 69 -4.58 -10.94 10.61
C ASN A 69 -3.99 -11.64 9.38
N PRO A 70 -4.23 -12.96 9.20
CA PRO A 70 -3.82 -13.67 7.99
C PRO A 70 -4.55 -13.17 6.72
N PHE A 71 -5.64 -12.41 6.88
CA PHE A 71 -6.38 -11.76 5.79
C PHE A 71 -5.96 -10.32 5.52
N LEU A 72 -5.26 -9.66 6.46
CA LEU A 72 -4.78 -8.28 6.32
C LEU A 72 -3.29 -8.10 6.71
N PRO A 73 -2.36 -8.94 6.22
CA PRO A 73 -0.95 -8.66 6.45
C PRO A 73 -0.60 -7.31 5.81
N ASN A 74 -0.07 -6.38 6.61
CA ASN A 74 0.28 -5.00 6.26
C ASN A 74 -0.86 -3.95 6.25
N SER A 75 -2.05 -4.23 6.82
CA SER A 75 -3.07 -3.17 7.06
C SER A 75 -2.59 -1.93 7.80
N PRO A 76 -1.57 -1.99 8.69
CA PRO A 76 -1.17 -0.77 9.38
C PRO A 76 -0.58 0.29 8.45
N GLU A 77 0.26 -0.11 7.51
CA GLU A 77 1.08 0.83 6.76
C GLU A 77 0.22 1.75 5.87
N ARG A 78 -0.90 1.24 5.36
CA ARG A 78 -1.85 1.98 4.52
C ARG A 78 -2.58 3.12 5.25
N ASN A 79 -2.59 3.13 6.58
CA ASN A 79 -3.26 4.17 7.37
C ASN A 79 -2.36 5.38 7.64
N ALA A 80 -1.04 5.21 7.55
CA ALA A 80 -0.08 6.27 7.79
C ALA A 80 -0.20 7.38 6.75
N ALA A 81 -0.15 8.63 7.22
CA ALA A 81 -0.22 9.81 6.36
C ALA A 81 0.79 9.73 5.20
N GLY A 82 0.32 9.98 3.98
CA GLY A 82 1.16 10.06 2.79
C GLY A 82 1.52 8.71 2.17
N VAL A 83 1.02 7.60 2.73
CA VAL A 83 1.10 6.29 2.10
C VAL A 83 -0.02 6.14 1.08
N LEU A 84 0.35 5.75 -0.15
CA LEU A 84 -0.60 5.32 -1.17
C LEU A 84 -0.71 3.80 -1.16
N HIS A 85 -1.93 3.31 -1.00
CA HIS A 85 -2.29 1.92 -0.98
C HIS A 85 -2.96 1.52 -2.30
N TRP A 86 -2.54 0.41 -2.87
CA TRP A 86 -3.14 -0.18 -4.05
C TRP A 86 -3.55 -1.62 -3.74
N GLY A 87 -4.79 -1.97 -4.07
CA GLY A 87 -5.29 -3.34 -4.02
C GLY A 87 -5.62 -3.84 -5.43
N PHE A 88 -5.10 -5.01 -5.78
CA PHE A 88 -5.29 -5.63 -7.08
C PHE A 88 -5.94 -7.00 -7.01
N GLY A 89 -6.92 -7.19 -7.88
CA GLY A 89 -7.65 -8.44 -8.06
C GLY A 89 -9.09 -8.16 -8.50
N ALA A 90 -9.80 -9.22 -8.85
CA ALA A 90 -11.22 -9.13 -9.19
C ALA A 90 -12.02 -9.37 -7.91
N GLU A 91 -12.81 -8.39 -7.50
CA GLU A 91 -13.73 -8.50 -6.36
C GLU A 91 -15.05 -7.78 -6.63
N VAL A 92 -16.14 -8.38 -6.14
CA VAL A 92 -17.46 -7.76 -6.09
C VAL A 92 -17.92 -7.80 -4.65
N GLU A 93 -17.99 -6.63 -4.01
CA GLU A 93 -18.45 -6.51 -2.61
C GLU A 93 -19.96 -6.74 -2.49
N ASP A 94 -20.74 -6.31 -3.50
CA ASP A 94 -22.20 -6.46 -3.55
C ASP A 94 -22.62 -7.59 -4.50
N ASP A 95 -22.52 -8.84 -4.03
CA ASP A 95 -22.90 -10.07 -4.75
C ASP A 95 -24.06 -10.81 -4.04
N PRO A 96 -25.27 -10.23 -3.98
CA PRO A 96 -26.37 -10.75 -3.15
C PRO A 96 -26.85 -12.15 -3.55
N GLN A 97 -26.62 -12.55 -4.81
CA GLN A 97 -26.99 -13.86 -5.35
C GLN A 97 -25.82 -14.86 -5.32
N GLY A 98 -24.62 -14.40 -4.91
CA GLY A 98 -23.40 -15.19 -4.85
C GLY A 98 -22.91 -15.63 -6.24
N VAL A 99 -23.28 -14.93 -7.31
CA VAL A 99 -22.99 -15.34 -8.70
C VAL A 99 -21.48 -15.34 -8.93
N TRP A 100 -20.81 -14.29 -8.48
CA TRP A 100 -19.36 -14.17 -8.62
C TRP A 100 -18.63 -15.13 -7.68
N THR A 101 -19.09 -15.24 -6.43
CA THR A 101 -18.45 -16.11 -5.43
C THR A 101 -18.51 -17.58 -5.87
N LYS A 102 -19.67 -18.05 -6.33
CA LYS A 102 -19.86 -19.42 -6.84
C LYS A 102 -19.02 -19.67 -8.08
N PHE A 103 -18.99 -18.72 -9.02
CA PHE A 103 -18.15 -18.83 -10.20
C PHE A 103 -16.67 -19.00 -9.83
N ALA A 104 -16.16 -18.19 -8.90
CA ALA A 104 -14.78 -18.27 -8.47
C ALA A 104 -14.46 -19.65 -7.87
N GLN A 105 -15.35 -20.18 -7.02
CA GLN A 105 -15.24 -21.53 -6.45
C GLN A 105 -15.23 -22.63 -7.52
N GLU A 106 -16.19 -22.62 -8.44
CA GLU A 106 -16.30 -23.61 -9.52
C GLU A 106 -15.10 -23.61 -10.47
N LYS A 107 -14.48 -22.44 -10.69
CA LYS A 107 -13.30 -22.30 -11.55
C LYS A 107 -11.98 -22.45 -10.81
N GLY A 108 -12.00 -22.65 -9.48
CA GLY A 108 -10.79 -22.64 -8.66
C GLY A 108 -10.02 -21.31 -8.75
N ALA A 109 -10.73 -20.20 -9.00
CA ALA A 109 -10.17 -18.87 -9.14
C ALA A 109 -10.30 -18.08 -7.83
N PRO A 110 -9.44 -17.08 -7.56
CA PRO A 110 -9.56 -16.27 -6.36
C PRO A 110 -10.88 -15.48 -6.31
N ALA A 111 -11.41 -15.28 -5.10
CA ALA A 111 -12.69 -14.62 -4.84
C ALA A 111 -12.54 -13.41 -3.90
N SER A 112 -11.56 -12.54 -4.17
CA SER A 112 -11.37 -11.20 -3.56
C SER A 112 -10.18 -10.56 -4.28
N HIS A 113 -9.83 -9.31 -3.97
CA HIS A 113 -8.56 -8.73 -4.38
C HIS A 113 -7.44 -9.17 -3.42
N ALA A 114 -6.30 -9.60 -3.97
CA ALA A 114 -5.30 -10.33 -3.19
C ALA A 114 -3.96 -9.63 -3.07
N TRP A 115 -3.56 -8.84 -4.07
CA TRP A 115 -2.21 -8.28 -4.09
C TRP A 115 -2.23 -6.80 -3.73
N HIS A 116 -1.54 -6.45 -2.66
CA HIS A 116 -1.47 -5.07 -2.18
C HIS A 116 -0.07 -4.49 -2.31
N ILE A 117 0.00 -3.21 -2.67
CA ILE A 117 1.26 -2.47 -2.81
C ILE A 117 1.12 -1.14 -2.10
N HIS A 118 2.10 -0.82 -1.25
CA HIS A 118 2.19 0.47 -0.58
C HIS A 118 3.33 1.29 -1.17
N ASN A 119 3.05 2.50 -1.64
CA ASN A 119 4.06 3.52 -1.84
C ASN A 119 4.18 4.31 -0.55
N VAL A 120 5.31 4.14 0.14
CA VAL A 120 5.51 4.72 1.48
C VAL A 120 6.21 6.08 1.47
N LEU A 121 6.91 6.42 0.37
CA LEU A 121 7.56 7.72 0.17
C LEU A 121 7.28 8.35 -1.22
N PRO A 122 6.03 8.32 -1.73
CA PRO A 122 5.76 8.86 -3.05
C PRO A 122 5.85 10.39 -3.05
N THR A 123 6.22 10.95 -4.20
CA THR A 123 5.72 12.27 -4.60
C THR A 123 4.56 12.03 -5.55
N TYR A 124 3.37 12.52 -5.19
CA TYR A 124 2.14 12.29 -5.95
C TYR A 124 1.44 13.61 -6.25
N GLN A 125 1.26 13.85 -7.55
CA GLN A 125 0.60 15.04 -8.07
C GLN A 125 -0.64 14.64 -8.87
N VAL A 126 -1.70 15.41 -8.72
CA VAL A 126 -2.94 15.24 -9.47
C VAL A 126 -3.19 16.47 -10.32
N LYS A 127 -3.68 16.26 -11.53
CA LYS A 127 -4.13 17.34 -12.39
C LYS A 127 -5.60 17.62 -12.10
N ILE A 128 -5.91 18.85 -11.73
CA ILE A 128 -7.30 19.29 -11.54
C ILE A 128 -7.96 19.29 -12.92
N ARG A 129 -9.08 18.54 -13.04
CA ARG A 129 -9.80 18.42 -14.32
C ARG A 129 -10.29 19.80 -14.75
N GLY A 130 -10.08 20.13 -16.03
CA GLY A 130 -10.54 21.37 -16.62
C GLY A 130 -9.68 22.62 -16.35
N SER A 131 -8.83 22.66 -15.32
CA SER A 131 -8.03 23.87 -15.02
C SER A 131 -6.60 23.83 -15.57
N GLY A 132 -6.11 22.64 -15.95
CA GLY A 132 -4.71 22.47 -16.37
C GLY A 132 -3.70 22.48 -15.20
N GLN A 133 -4.13 22.86 -14.00
CA GLN A 133 -3.28 22.99 -12.83
C GLN A 133 -2.92 21.63 -12.23
N TRP A 134 -1.69 21.53 -11.73
CA TRP A 134 -1.20 20.39 -10.98
C TRP A 134 -1.16 20.73 -9.49
N LEU A 135 -1.70 19.83 -8.68
CA LEU A 135 -1.67 19.92 -7.22
C LEU A 135 -0.80 18.78 -6.68
N THR A 136 0.19 19.12 -5.87
CA THR A 136 0.95 18.12 -5.10
C THR A 136 0.13 17.69 -3.89
N LEU A 137 -0.30 16.43 -3.84
CA LEU A 137 -0.99 15.87 -2.69
C LEU A 137 0.00 15.30 -1.67
N ILE A 138 1.08 14.70 -2.17
CA ILE A 138 2.12 14.07 -1.35
C ILE A 138 3.48 14.54 -1.88
N ASP A 139 4.33 15.06 -1.00
CA ASP A 139 5.73 15.35 -1.28
C ASP A 139 6.63 14.40 -0.47
N ARG A 140 7.31 13.47 -1.14
CA ARG A 140 8.28 12.53 -0.54
C ARG A 140 7.71 11.81 0.71
N GLY A 141 6.48 11.33 0.59
CA GLY A 141 5.76 10.63 1.66
C GLY A 141 5.09 11.54 2.70
N ARG A 142 5.18 12.87 2.59
CA ARG A 142 4.46 13.81 3.46
C ARG A 142 3.20 14.33 2.78
N LEU A 143 2.07 14.32 3.48
CA LEU A 143 0.86 14.97 2.98
C LEU A 143 1.03 16.47 2.95
N ALA A 144 0.89 17.08 1.76
CA ALA A 144 1.03 18.52 1.59
C ALA A 144 0.04 19.32 2.46
N ALA A 145 -1.14 18.74 2.73
CA ALA A 145 -2.16 19.35 3.60
C ALA A 145 -1.68 19.57 5.04
N LEU A 146 -0.73 18.77 5.55
CA LEU A 146 -0.19 18.94 6.92
C LEU A 146 0.74 20.15 7.04
N ASP A 147 1.26 20.65 5.91
CA ASP A 147 2.12 21.84 5.85
C ASP A 147 1.36 23.09 5.39
N ALA A 148 0.10 22.94 4.95
CA ALA A 148 -0.72 24.05 4.49
C ALA A 148 -0.96 25.06 5.63
N PHE A 149 -0.89 26.35 5.30
CA PHE A 149 -1.06 27.43 6.27
C PHE A 149 -2.38 27.32 7.02
N GLU A 150 -3.46 26.98 6.32
CA GLU A 150 -4.80 26.81 6.88
C GLU A 150 -4.86 25.68 7.90
N ALA A 151 -4.26 24.53 7.60
CA ALA A 151 -4.20 23.40 8.53
C ALA A 151 -3.36 23.75 9.78
N ARG A 152 -2.21 24.40 9.58
CA ARG A 152 -1.32 24.84 10.66
C ARG A 152 -1.98 25.90 11.55
N ALA A 153 -2.75 26.82 10.97
CA ALA A 153 -3.49 27.85 11.70
C ALA A 153 -4.65 27.28 12.54
N VAL A 154 -5.28 26.19 12.09
CA VAL A 154 -6.24 25.46 12.92
C VAL A 154 -5.52 24.73 14.05
N ALA A 155 -4.43 24.03 13.76
CA ALA A 155 -3.66 23.29 14.76
C ALA A 155 -3.08 24.19 15.86
N SER A 156 -2.67 25.42 15.54
CA SER A 156 -2.09 26.36 16.51
C SER A 156 -3.02 26.76 17.65
N ARG A 157 -4.33 26.50 17.51
CA ARG A 157 -5.32 26.70 18.59
C ARG A 157 -5.23 25.63 19.68
N TYR A 158 -4.58 24.50 19.40
CA TYR A 158 -4.54 23.32 20.27
C TYR A 158 -3.11 22.96 20.74
N GLY A 159 -2.08 23.61 20.20
CA GLY A 159 -0.68 23.36 20.55
C GLY A 159 0.28 23.74 19.41
N PRO A 160 1.59 23.46 19.55
CA PRO A 160 2.57 23.71 18.51
C PRO A 160 2.24 22.90 17.24
N PRO A 161 1.98 23.55 16.08
CA PRO A 161 1.63 22.82 14.85
C PRO A 161 2.68 21.80 14.42
N ASP A 162 3.95 22.08 14.66
CA ASP A 162 5.06 21.19 14.32
C ASP A 162 5.07 19.90 15.15
N GLU A 163 4.43 19.90 16.33
CA GLU A 163 4.25 18.69 17.14
C GLU A 163 2.95 17.97 16.78
N LEU A 164 1.86 18.73 16.61
CA LEU A 164 0.54 18.18 16.32
C LEU A 164 0.41 17.59 14.91
N LEU A 165 1.13 18.13 13.92
CA LEU A 165 1.03 17.74 12.51
C LEU A 165 2.25 16.96 11.99
N ARG A 166 3.22 16.63 12.85
CA ARG A 166 4.31 15.72 12.46
C ARG A 166 3.79 14.30 12.28
N ASP A 167 4.43 13.59 11.37
CA ASP A 167 4.28 12.14 11.27
C ASP A 167 4.99 11.50 12.47
N ASP A 168 4.27 10.73 13.29
CA ASP A 168 4.87 10.08 14.46
C ASP A 168 5.60 8.78 14.08
N TRP A 169 5.30 8.21 12.92
CA TRP A 169 5.95 7.01 12.41
C TRP A 169 6.08 7.04 10.89
N ARG A 170 7.18 6.46 10.39
CA ARG A 170 7.40 6.15 8.98
C ARG A 170 8.03 4.76 8.84
N PRO A 171 7.76 4.01 7.77
CA PRO A 171 8.44 2.75 7.52
C PRO A 171 9.95 2.93 7.42
N ASP A 172 10.69 2.12 8.17
CA ASP A 172 12.14 2.02 8.06
C ASP A 172 12.53 1.34 6.75
N LEU A 173 13.24 2.08 5.93
CA LEU A 173 13.88 1.64 4.70
C LEU A 173 15.38 1.93 4.86
N PRO A 174 16.22 0.90 5.03
CA PRO A 174 17.67 1.06 5.15
C PRO A 174 18.25 1.93 4.05
N GLY A 175 19.09 2.89 4.41
CA GLY A 175 19.71 3.85 3.50
C GLY A 175 18.77 4.94 2.97
N ILE A 176 17.50 4.97 3.41
CA ILE A 176 16.51 5.98 3.00
C ILE A 176 15.91 6.68 4.23
N THR A 177 15.19 5.95 5.09
CA THR A 177 14.56 6.46 6.32
C THR A 177 15.20 5.90 7.60
N ALA A 178 16.07 4.89 7.46
CA ALA A 178 16.82 4.30 8.56
C ALA A 178 18.29 4.07 8.14
N PRO A 179 19.24 3.93 9.10
CA PRO A 179 20.63 3.58 8.78
C PRO A 179 20.74 2.26 8.01
N GLY A 180 21.72 2.16 7.09
CA GLY A 180 21.98 0.97 6.30
C GLY A 180 22.09 1.26 4.79
N ASP A 181 21.91 0.25 3.96
CA ASP A 181 21.95 0.33 2.50
C ASP A 181 20.70 -0.32 1.89
N TYR A 182 19.97 0.44 1.07
CA TYR A 182 18.70 -0.03 0.51
C TYR A 182 18.88 -1.28 -0.36
N MET A 183 19.89 -1.30 -1.22
CA MET A 183 20.08 -2.35 -2.21
C MET A 183 20.56 -3.65 -1.57
N ARG A 184 21.47 -3.55 -0.60
CA ARG A 184 22.04 -4.67 0.14
C ARG A 184 21.10 -5.19 1.21
N ASP A 185 20.48 -4.31 1.99
CA ASP A 185 19.82 -4.68 3.25
C ASP A 185 18.31 -4.88 3.12
N TYR A 186 17.69 -4.35 2.05
CA TYR A 186 16.23 -4.37 1.87
C TYR A 186 15.75 -4.85 0.49
N ALA A 187 16.21 -4.24 -0.60
CA ALA A 187 15.59 -4.34 -1.93
C ALA A 187 15.48 -5.77 -2.48
N ARG A 188 16.45 -6.65 -2.15
CA ARG A 188 16.47 -8.04 -2.61
C ARG A 188 15.44 -8.92 -1.89
N ASP A 189 15.26 -8.69 -0.60
CA ASP A 189 14.40 -9.47 0.28
C ASP A 189 13.77 -8.60 1.39
N PRO A 190 12.76 -7.78 1.05
CA PRO A 190 12.09 -6.90 2.00
C PRO A 190 11.47 -7.66 3.18
N TRP A 191 10.94 -8.86 2.92
CA TRP A 191 10.27 -9.67 3.94
C TRP A 191 11.22 -10.05 5.07
N SER A 192 12.43 -10.50 4.75
CA SER A 192 13.43 -10.85 5.76
C SER A 192 13.80 -9.66 6.66
N TYR A 193 13.81 -8.44 6.10
CA TYR A 193 14.03 -7.23 6.90
C TYR A 193 12.86 -6.93 7.84
N VAL A 194 11.63 -6.90 7.31
CA VAL A 194 10.40 -6.67 8.08
C VAL A 194 10.25 -7.69 9.21
N LYS A 195 10.53 -8.97 8.93
CA LYS A 195 10.50 -10.04 9.95
C LYS A 195 11.46 -9.76 11.11
N ARG A 196 12.71 -9.36 10.82
CA ARG A 196 13.68 -9.01 11.88
C ARG A 196 13.22 -7.83 12.74
N GLN A 197 12.53 -6.87 12.15
CA GLN A 197 11.96 -5.75 12.90
C GLN A 197 10.84 -6.22 13.83
N ILE A 198 9.91 -7.04 13.33
CA ILE A 198 8.85 -7.64 14.16
C ILE A 198 9.48 -8.34 15.36
N GLU A 199 10.45 -9.22 15.11
CA GLU A 199 11.18 -9.95 16.16
C GLU A 199 11.93 -9.01 17.14
N ALA A 200 12.50 -7.92 16.65
CA ALA A 200 13.18 -6.94 17.51
C ALA A 200 12.20 -6.18 18.41
N ILE A 201 11.01 -5.85 17.89
CA ILE A 201 9.95 -5.20 18.66
C ILE A 201 9.44 -6.15 19.75
N GLU A 202 9.22 -7.43 19.42
CA GLU A 202 8.82 -8.45 20.40
C GLU A 202 9.81 -8.60 21.56
N ARG A 203 11.12 -8.48 21.27
CA ARG A 203 12.16 -8.51 22.28
C ARG A 203 12.31 -7.20 23.07
N GLY A 204 11.54 -6.16 22.75
CA GLY A 204 11.69 -4.82 23.33
C GLY A 204 13.00 -4.13 22.95
N THR A 205 13.66 -4.59 21.88
CA THR A 205 14.97 -4.12 21.43
C THR A 205 14.88 -3.13 20.27
N TYR A 206 13.68 -2.91 19.72
CA TYR A 206 13.49 -2.03 18.57
C TYR A 206 13.41 -0.57 19.00
N ARG A 207 14.51 0.17 18.77
CA ARG A 207 14.70 1.56 19.21
C ARG A 207 13.70 2.56 18.60
N TYR A 208 13.10 2.23 17.46
CA TYR A 208 12.20 3.10 16.73
C TYR A 208 10.72 2.70 16.89
N PHE A 209 10.41 1.87 17.90
CA PHE A 209 9.02 1.56 18.22
C PHE A 209 8.39 2.75 18.93
N ALA A 210 7.41 3.39 18.28
CA ALA A 210 6.50 4.32 18.93
C ALA A 210 5.33 3.49 19.51
N PRO A 211 5.14 3.46 20.85
CA PRO A 211 4.07 2.73 21.50
C PRO A 211 2.68 3.35 21.28
#